data_AF-A0A1F8S0Y5-F1
#
_entry.id   AF-A0A1F8S0Y5-F1
#
_cell.length_a   1.000
_cell.length_b   1.000
_cell.length_c   1.000
_cell.angle_alpha   90.00
_cell.angle_beta   90.00
_cell.angle_gamma   90.00
#
_symmetry.space_group_name_H-M   'P 1'
#
loop_
_entity.id
_entity.type
_entity.pdbx_description
1 polymer ?
#
loop_
_entity_poly.entity_id
_entity_poly.type
_entity_poly.pdbx_seq_one_letter_code
_entity_poly.pdbx_strand_id
1 'polypeptide(L)'
;MEDCVMRRHRTIVITFATVLLLGVPASAAASGPIERIVERHHKAEIIEAVIDDVCGDVGGGLGLRSGVFRNVETGHTTIWIYEDRFQIVDVENGTYAYDFDDPAIPDVSGYRYTSPFSAVVNKNDNVLITQILHEHLPGSPDGIRIWERWHLTWKDGEPFVERYFFKVTGCP
;
A
#
# COMPACT_ATOMS: atom_id res chain seq x y z
N MET A 1 -12.28 -40.61 -74.31
CA MET A 1 -11.06 -39.79 -74.22
C MET A 1 -11.05 -39.25 -72.79
N GLU A 2 -10.25 -39.69 -71.85
CA GLU A 2 -9.05 -40.53 -71.82
C GLU A 2 -9.06 -41.31 -70.49
N ASP A 3 -8.53 -42.53 -70.50
CA ASP A 3 -8.18 -43.28 -69.29
C ASP A 3 -6.97 -42.65 -68.59
N CYS A 4 -6.88 -42.77 -67.25
CA CYS A 4 -5.78 -43.47 -66.56
C CYS A 4 -5.62 -43.01 -65.09
N VAL A 5 -6.00 -43.91 -64.18
CA VAL A 5 -5.31 -44.36 -62.95
C VAL A 5 -4.20 -43.47 -62.36
N MET A 6 -4.30 -43.17 -61.05
CA MET A 6 -3.27 -43.33 -60.00
C MET A 6 -3.84 -42.89 -58.64
N ARG A 7 -4.20 -43.79 -57.71
CA ARG A 7 -3.34 -44.53 -56.77
C ARG A 7 -2.64 -43.60 -55.76
N ARG A 8 -3.07 -43.73 -54.49
CA ARG A 8 -2.38 -43.39 -53.23
C ARG A 8 -1.66 -42.04 -53.18
N HIS A 9 -2.15 -41.12 -52.34
CA HIS A 9 -1.33 -40.42 -51.33
C HIS A 9 -2.20 -39.54 -50.40
N ARG A 10 -2.02 -39.73 -49.08
CA ARG A 10 -2.17 -38.74 -47.99
C ARG A 10 -3.62 -38.32 -47.68
N THR A 11 -4.32 -38.86 -46.67
CA THR A 11 -4.08 -38.74 -45.21
C THR A 11 -3.27 -37.50 -44.82
N ILE A 12 -3.81 -36.67 -43.91
CA ILE A 12 -3.27 -35.38 -43.42
C ILE A 12 -3.66 -34.26 -44.41
N VAL A 13 -4.64 -33.38 -44.17
CA VAL A 13 -4.61 -32.21 -43.27
C VAL A 13 -6.07 -31.76 -42.97
N ILE A 14 -6.79 -32.40 -42.04
CA ILE A 14 -8.00 -31.78 -41.40
C ILE A 14 -7.90 -31.97 -39.87
N THR A 15 -6.68 -31.96 -39.33
CA THR A 15 -6.45 -32.17 -37.89
C THR A 15 -5.22 -31.40 -37.40
N PHE A 16 -5.04 -30.17 -37.90
CA PHE A 16 -3.98 -29.27 -37.39
C PHE A 16 -4.52 -27.95 -36.84
N ALA A 17 -5.84 -27.71 -36.88
CA ALA A 17 -6.43 -26.50 -36.30
C ALA A 17 -6.98 -26.70 -34.87
N THR A 18 -7.11 -27.94 -34.38
CA THR A 18 -7.79 -28.24 -33.11
C THR A 18 -6.87 -28.68 -31.97
N VAL A 19 -5.58 -28.93 -32.23
CA VAL A 19 -4.62 -29.38 -31.20
C VAL A 19 -3.65 -28.29 -30.77
N LEU A 20 -3.58 -27.15 -31.47
CA LEU A 20 -2.80 -25.99 -31.01
C LEU A 20 -3.52 -25.08 -29.99
N LEU A 21 -4.71 -25.47 -29.54
CA LEU A 21 -5.49 -24.77 -28.51
C LEU A 21 -5.51 -25.49 -27.14
N LEU A 22 -4.80 -26.63 -27.02
CA LEU A 22 -4.77 -27.44 -25.78
C LEU A 22 -3.37 -27.58 -25.15
N GLY A 23 -2.37 -26.90 -25.71
CA GLY A 23 -0.96 -27.07 -25.30
C GLY A 23 -0.27 -25.84 -24.72
N VAL A 24 -0.89 -24.65 -24.80
CA VAL A 24 -0.43 -23.54 -23.97
C VAL A 24 -1.09 -23.80 -22.62
N PRO A 25 -0.36 -23.95 -21.50
CA PRO A 25 -1.00 -23.70 -20.23
C PRO A 25 -1.65 -22.35 -20.43
N ALA A 26 -2.97 -22.27 -20.26
CA ALA A 26 -3.53 -21.02 -19.83
C ALA A 26 -2.78 -20.75 -18.51
N SER A 27 -1.62 -20.10 -18.61
CA SER A 27 -1.15 -19.18 -17.61
C SER A 27 -2.42 -18.39 -17.39
N ALA A 28 -3.16 -18.75 -16.34
CA ALA A 28 -4.35 -18.04 -15.95
C ALA A 28 -3.89 -16.60 -16.05
N ALA A 29 -4.41 -15.89 -17.06
CA ALA A 29 -4.04 -14.51 -17.25
C ALA A 29 -4.46 -13.94 -15.91
N ALA A 30 -3.49 -13.62 -15.05
CA ALA A 30 -3.79 -13.03 -13.77
C ALA A 30 -4.64 -11.84 -14.17
N SER A 31 -5.95 -11.95 -13.92
CA SER A 31 -6.91 -11.09 -14.57
C SER A 31 -6.46 -9.69 -14.22
N GLY A 32 -6.13 -8.90 -15.25
CA GLY A 32 -5.74 -7.52 -15.02
C GLY A 32 -6.81 -6.83 -14.17
N PRO A 33 -6.48 -5.73 -13.50
CA PRO A 33 -7.49 -4.98 -12.78
C PRO A 33 -8.66 -4.65 -13.72
N ILE A 34 -9.87 -4.98 -13.30
CA ILE A 34 -11.11 -4.67 -14.02
C ILE A 34 -11.39 -3.17 -14.01
N GLU A 35 -10.90 -2.47 -12.99
CA GLU A 35 -10.98 -1.03 -12.87
C GLU A 35 -9.74 -0.47 -12.18
N ARG A 36 -9.38 0.75 -12.57
CA ARG A 36 -8.32 1.52 -11.93
C ARG A 36 -8.82 2.95 -11.71
N ILE A 37 -8.84 3.36 -10.46
CA ILE A 37 -9.16 4.72 -10.03
C ILE A 37 -7.85 5.39 -9.60
N VAL A 38 -7.62 6.62 -10.06
CA VAL A 38 -6.47 7.43 -9.67
C VAL A 38 -6.99 8.76 -9.15
N GLU A 39 -6.60 9.08 -7.93
CA GLU A 39 -6.97 10.32 -7.25
C GLU A 39 -5.73 11.10 -6.86
N ARG A 40 -5.85 12.43 -6.93
CA ARG A 40 -4.90 13.36 -6.33
C ARG A 40 -5.67 14.24 -5.39
N HIS A 41 -5.23 14.30 -4.14
CA HIS A 41 -5.76 15.24 -3.18
C HIS A 41 -4.67 16.19 -2.71
N HIS A 42 -5.11 17.38 -2.35
CA HIS A 42 -4.31 18.36 -1.64
C HIS A 42 -5.14 18.82 -0.45
N LYS A 43 -4.66 18.55 0.76
CA LYS A 43 -5.32 18.99 1.99
C LYS A 43 -4.53 20.18 2.52
N ALA A 44 -5.21 21.32 2.59
CA ALA A 44 -4.58 22.61 2.87
C ALA A 44 -4.18 22.78 4.33
N GLU A 45 -4.91 22.17 5.27
CA GLU A 45 -4.55 22.11 6.68
C GLU A 45 -5.38 21.00 7.35
N ILE A 46 -4.72 20.09 8.05
CA ILE A 46 -5.33 19.20 9.03
C ILE A 46 -4.76 19.58 10.40
N ILE A 47 -5.61 19.60 11.42
CA ILE A 47 -5.24 19.90 12.81
C ILE A 47 -5.61 18.70 13.65
N GLU A 48 -4.60 18.08 14.27
CA GLU A 48 -4.75 16.87 15.08
C GLU A 48 -4.11 17.07 16.46
N ALA A 49 -4.71 16.45 17.48
CA ALA A 49 -4.09 16.34 18.79
C ALA A 49 -3.35 15.00 18.87
N VAL A 50 -2.02 15.05 18.94
CA VAL A 50 -1.18 13.86 19.06
C VAL A 50 -0.89 13.63 20.54
N ILE A 51 -1.13 12.41 21.03
CA ILE A 51 -0.98 12.05 22.45
C ILE A 51 0.04 10.93 22.68
N ASP A 52 0.63 10.39 21.61
CA ASP A 52 1.51 9.23 21.68
C ASP A 52 2.94 9.57 21.25
N ASP A 53 3.88 8.97 21.95
CA ASP A 53 5.31 9.17 21.77
C ASP A 53 5.96 7.91 21.23
N VAL A 54 6.02 7.84 19.91
CA VAL A 54 6.49 6.67 19.17
C VAL A 54 7.95 6.28 19.45
N CYS A 55 8.76 7.23 19.93
CA CYS A 55 10.16 6.99 20.25
C CYS A 55 10.40 6.75 21.75
N GLY A 56 9.34 6.67 22.56
CA GLY A 56 9.44 6.74 24.02
C GLY A 56 10.00 8.10 24.45
N ASP A 57 10.22 8.35 25.73
CA ASP A 57 10.57 9.67 26.30
C ASP A 57 11.86 10.31 25.69
N VAL A 58 11.76 10.87 24.47
CA VAL A 58 12.87 11.31 23.62
C VAL A 58 13.43 12.63 24.13
N GLY A 59 14.31 12.54 25.11
CA GLY A 59 15.04 13.70 25.61
C GLY A 59 15.35 13.65 27.09
N GLY A 60 15.54 12.44 27.64
CA GLY A 60 15.77 12.29 29.08
C GLY A 60 14.60 12.78 29.94
N GLY A 61 13.36 12.60 29.45
CA GLY A 61 12.16 13.13 30.11
C GLY A 61 11.24 14.00 29.25
N LEU A 62 11.58 14.23 27.97
CA LEU A 62 10.97 15.23 27.08
C LEU A 62 10.29 14.63 25.85
N GLY A 63 9.63 13.48 25.99
CA GLY A 63 8.91 12.81 24.91
C GLY A 63 8.03 13.70 24.02
N LEU A 64 7.55 13.17 22.89
CA LEU A 64 6.48 13.79 22.10
C LEU A 64 5.22 13.93 22.97
N ARG A 65 5.18 15.01 23.75
CA ARG A 65 4.09 15.35 24.66
C ARG A 65 2.92 15.87 23.84
N SER A 66 1.75 15.88 24.47
CA SER A 66 0.52 16.39 23.85
C SER A 66 0.77 17.74 23.18
N GLY A 67 0.18 17.92 22.01
CA GLY A 67 0.33 19.14 21.25
C GLY A 67 -0.57 19.17 20.04
N VAL A 68 -0.48 20.29 19.32
CA VAL A 68 -1.25 20.52 18.09
C VAL A 68 -0.37 20.23 16.89
N PHE A 69 -0.71 19.16 16.18
CA PHE A 69 -0.12 18.80 14.91
C PHE A 69 -0.87 19.50 13.79
N ARG A 70 -0.16 20.28 12.98
CA ARG A 70 -0.70 20.96 11.78
C ARG A 70 0.00 20.44 10.55
N ASN A 71 -0.71 19.83 9.62
CA ASN A 71 -0.13 19.32 8.36
C ASN A 71 -0.78 19.91 7.12
N VAL A 72 0.06 20.17 6.12
CA VAL A 72 -0.33 20.44 4.74
C VAL A 72 0.19 19.29 3.90
N GLU A 73 -0.68 18.63 3.15
CA GLU A 73 -0.34 17.38 2.48
C GLU A 73 -0.86 17.30 1.06
N THR A 74 -0.14 16.52 0.26
CA THR A 74 -0.53 16.12 -1.08
C THR A 74 -0.40 14.61 -1.17
N GLY A 75 -1.47 13.95 -1.60
CA GLY A 75 -1.50 12.50 -1.75
C GLY A 75 -1.83 12.05 -3.17
N HIS A 76 -1.39 10.84 -3.47
CA HIS A 76 -1.56 10.17 -4.75
C HIS A 76 -2.12 8.77 -4.50
N THR A 77 -3.44 8.66 -4.49
CA THR A 77 -4.11 7.38 -4.29
C THR A 77 -4.36 6.68 -5.62
N THR A 78 -4.03 5.40 -5.70
CA THR A 78 -4.45 4.51 -6.79
C THR A 78 -5.18 3.32 -6.21
N ILE A 79 -6.39 3.07 -6.71
CA ILE A 79 -7.20 1.91 -6.36
C ILE A 79 -7.28 1.01 -7.59
N TRP A 80 -6.89 -0.25 -7.43
CA TRP A 80 -7.09 -1.30 -8.43
C TRP A 80 -8.15 -2.26 -7.92
N ILE A 81 -9.17 -2.47 -8.73
CA ILE A 81 -10.24 -3.43 -8.45
C ILE A 81 -9.98 -4.64 -9.34
N TYR A 82 -10.01 -5.82 -8.75
CA TYR A 82 -9.90 -7.11 -9.41
C TYR A 82 -11.21 -7.88 -9.19
N GLU A 83 -11.36 -9.01 -9.89
CA GLU A 83 -12.51 -9.88 -9.67
C GLU A 83 -12.60 -10.39 -8.23
N ASP A 84 -11.48 -10.60 -7.54
CA ASP A 84 -11.40 -11.29 -6.24
C ASP A 84 -10.77 -10.47 -5.11
N ARG A 85 -10.32 -9.26 -5.40
CA ARG A 85 -9.71 -8.36 -4.43
C ARG A 85 -9.80 -6.90 -4.87
N PHE A 86 -9.53 -5.99 -3.95
CA PHE A 86 -9.12 -4.64 -4.29
C PHE A 86 -7.78 -4.31 -3.62
N GLN A 87 -7.00 -3.47 -4.28
CA GLN A 87 -5.73 -2.98 -3.81
C GLN A 87 -5.75 -1.47 -3.81
N ILE A 88 -5.35 -0.87 -2.69
CA ILE A 88 -5.16 0.56 -2.52
C ILE A 88 -3.67 0.78 -2.34
N VAL A 89 -3.11 1.72 -3.07
CA VAL A 89 -1.79 2.30 -2.77
C VAL A 89 -1.98 3.78 -2.70
N ASP A 90 -1.46 4.37 -1.63
CA ASP A 90 -1.47 5.80 -1.45
C ASP A 90 -0.06 6.26 -1.05
N VAL A 91 0.33 7.43 -1.52
CA VAL A 91 1.60 8.04 -1.13
C VAL A 91 1.32 9.49 -0.82
N GLU A 92 1.35 9.80 0.47
CA GLU A 92 1.25 11.16 0.96
C GLU A 92 2.65 11.74 1.16
N ASN A 93 2.81 12.99 0.77
CA ASN A 93 3.91 13.82 1.22
C ASN A 93 3.33 15.12 1.78
N GLY A 94 4.01 15.66 2.78
CA GLY A 94 3.52 16.87 3.40
C GLY A 94 4.59 17.59 4.18
N THR A 95 4.19 18.76 4.64
CA THR A 95 4.89 19.49 5.68
C THR A 95 4.04 19.53 6.93
N TYR A 96 4.68 19.49 8.09
CA TYR A 96 3.99 19.62 9.36
C TYR A 96 4.67 20.62 10.28
N ALA A 97 3.89 21.09 11.23
CA ALA A 97 4.31 21.82 12.41
C ALA A 97 3.75 21.13 13.65
N TYR A 98 4.53 21.15 14.72
CA TYR A 98 4.14 20.65 16.03
C TYR A 98 4.29 21.80 17.03
N ASP A 99 3.19 22.04 17.74
CA ASP A 99 3.04 23.06 18.78
C ASP A 99 2.90 22.28 20.09
N PHE A 100 3.98 22.26 20.88
CA PHE A 100 4.07 21.40 22.07
C PHE A 100 3.39 22.07 23.27
N ASP A 101 2.58 21.32 24.02
CA ASP A 101 1.96 21.86 25.24
C ASP A 101 3.00 22.14 26.34
N ASP A 102 4.15 21.45 26.31
CA ASP A 102 5.24 21.66 27.27
C ASP A 102 6.11 22.86 26.84
N PRO A 103 6.08 23.98 27.59
CA PRO A 103 6.82 25.19 27.22
C PRO A 103 8.34 25.02 27.29
N ALA A 104 8.85 23.91 27.83
CA ALA A 104 10.28 23.58 27.80
C ALA A 104 10.73 23.01 26.45
N ILE A 105 9.81 22.57 25.60
CA ILE A 105 10.09 22.01 24.27
C ILE A 105 9.76 23.09 23.22
N PRO A 106 10.73 23.50 22.38
CA PRO A 106 10.46 24.48 21.33
C PRO A 106 9.51 23.92 20.27
N ASP A 107 8.54 24.74 19.85
CA ASP A 107 7.71 24.44 18.68
C ASP A 107 8.55 24.26 17.42
N VAL A 108 8.04 23.43 16.54
CA VAL A 108 8.72 22.99 15.33
C VAL A 108 7.83 23.21 14.12
N SER A 109 8.36 23.75 13.02
CA SER A 109 7.59 23.96 11.78
C SER A 109 8.41 23.72 10.52
N GLY A 110 7.73 23.34 9.44
CA GLY A 110 8.35 23.12 8.13
C GLY A 110 9.03 21.76 7.98
N TYR A 111 8.78 20.83 8.92
CA TYR A 111 9.26 19.46 8.81
C TYR A 111 8.53 18.74 7.72
N ARG A 112 9.18 17.74 7.14
CA ARG A 112 8.66 17.01 5.99
C ARG A 112 8.42 15.57 6.38
N TYR A 113 7.38 15.00 5.81
CA TYR A 113 7.16 13.56 5.90
C TYR A 113 6.83 12.96 4.55
N THR A 114 6.94 11.64 4.49
CA THR A 114 6.38 10.82 3.41
C THR A 114 5.74 9.59 4.02
N SER A 115 4.51 9.29 3.61
CA SER A 115 3.70 8.21 4.15
C SER A 115 3.17 7.32 3.02
N PRO A 116 3.96 6.35 2.50
CA PRO A 116 3.40 5.32 1.64
C PRO A 116 2.51 4.39 2.45
N PHE A 117 1.28 4.25 1.98
CA PHE A 117 0.28 3.32 2.44
C PHE A 117 -0.04 2.31 1.34
N SER A 118 -0.31 1.07 1.75
CA SER A 118 -0.91 0.08 0.87
C SER A 118 -1.86 -0.81 1.65
N ALA A 119 -2.99 -1.13 1.05
CA ALA A 119 -3.91 -2.14 1.53
C ALA A 119 -4.27 -3.09 0.41
N VAL A 120 -4.31 -4.38 0.71
CA VAL A 120 -4.89 -5.40 -0.17
C VAL A 120 -6.00 -6.07 0.61
N VAL A 121 -7.20 -6.05 0.04
CA VAL A 121 -8.39 -6.66 0.63
C VAL A 121 -8.91 -7.72 -0.33
N ASN A 122 -8.83 -8.97 0.10
CA ASN A 122 -9.30 -10.12 -0.67
C ASN A 122 -10.75 -10.45 -0.29
N LYS A 123 -11.49 -11.06 -1.22
CA LYS A 123 -12.89 -11.50 -1.02
C LYS A 123 -13.14 -12.47 0.14
N ASN A 124 -12.09 -13.11 0.66
CA ASN A 124 -12.20 -13.99 1.82
C ASN A 124 -12.05 -13.22 3.14
N ASP A 125 -12.31 -11.91 3.11
CA ASP A 125 -12.11 -11.01 4.23
C ASP A 125 -10.69 -11.17 4.80
N ASN A 126 -9.69 -11.11 3.92
CA ASN A 126 -8.29 -11.10 4.33
C ASN A 126 -7.70 -9.78 3.90
N VAL A 127 -7.26 -9.00 4.87
CA VAL A 127 -6.75 -7.65 4.67
C VAL A 127 -5.30 -7.59 5.11
N LEU A 128 -4.44 -7.15 4.19
CA LEU A 128 -3.07 -6.80 4.49
C LEU A 128 -2.91 -5.29 4.34
N ILE A 129 -2.60 -4.61 5.43
CA ILE A 129 -2.29 -3.18 5.45
C ILE A 129 -0.79 -3.03 5.73
N THR A 130 -0.13 -2.15 4.99
CA THR A 130 1.24 -1.72 5.25
C THR A 130 1.28 -0.21 5.15
N GLN A 131 1.73 0.44 6.22
CA GLN A 131 1.99 1.86 6.28
C GLN A 131 3.44 2.06 6.70
N ILE A 132 4.11 3.00 6.04
CA ILE A 132 5.43 3.43 6.45
C ILE A 132 5.36 4.94 6.57
N LEU A 133 5.65 5.48 7.73
CA LEU A 133 5.81 6.92 7.90
C LEU A 133 7.30 7.23 8.01
N HIS A 134 7.79 8.16 7.19
CA HIS A 134 9.14 8.70 7.30
C HIS A 134 9.02 10.18 7.67
N GLU A 135 9.39 10.50 8.90
CA GLU A 135 9.45 11.85 9.42
C GLU A 135 10.89 12.36 9.43
N HIS A 136 11.10 13.59 9.00
CA HIS A 136 12.39 14.26 9.16
C HIS A 136 12.30 15.17 10.36
N LEU A 137 12.85 14.79 11.52
CA LEU A 137 12.91 15.62 12.73
C LEU A 137 14.31 16.21 12.96
N PRO A 138 14.44 17.32 13.71
CA PRO A 138 15.73 17.81 14.19
C PRO A 138 16.41 16.74 15.06
N GLY A 139 17.73 16.63 14.93
CA GLY A 139 18.49 15.63 15.70
C GLY A 139 18.39 14.20 15.18
N SER A 140 17.53 13.93 14.19
CA SER A 140 17.43 12.64 13.50
C SER A 140 17.93 12.79 12.05
N PRO A 141 19.26 12.74 11.78
CA PRO A 141 19.82 13.06 10.47
C PRO A 141 19.27 12.19 9.32
N ASP A 142 18.88 10.95 9.62
CA ASP A 142 18.26 10.03 8.65
C ASP A 142 16.71 10.01 8.73
N GLY A 143 16.14 10.83 9.62
CA GLY A 143 14.72 10.84 9.98
C GLY A 143 14.28 9.64 10.83
N ILE A 144 13.08 9.74 11.39
CA ILE A 144 12.39 8.64 12.08
C ILE A 144 11.58 7.88 11.04
N ARG A 145 11.65 6.56 11.10
CA ARG A 145 10.81 5.69 10.28
C ARG A 145 9.96 4.81 11.18
N ILE A 146 8.68 4.81 10.90
CA ILE A 146 7.66 4.00 11.57
C ILE A 146 7.13 3.03 10.52
N TRP A 147 7.24 1.74 10.78
CA TRP A 147 6.64 0.71 9.95
C TRP A 147 5.50 0.08 10.72
N GLU A 148 4.36 0.03 10.06
CA GLU A 148 3.20 -0.65 10.56
C GLU A 148 2.68 -1.63 9.51
N ARG A 149 2.43 -2.87 9.94
CA ARG A 149 1.84 -3.88 9.07
C ARG A 149 0.81 -4.68 9.85
N TRP A 150 -0.40 -4.68 9.32
CA TRP A 150 -1.53 -5.45 9.83
C TRP A 150 -1.88 -6.56 8.87
N HIS A 151 -2.08 -7.75 9.40
CA HIS A 151 -2.75 -8.83 8.72
C HIS A 151 -4.02 -9.15 9.50
N LEU A 152 -5.14 -8.74 8.93
CA LEU A 152 -6.47 -8.85 9.48
C LEU A 152 -7.22 -9.97 8.74
N THR A 153 -7.94 -10.77 9.49
CA THR A 153 -8.96 -11.70 8.97
C THR A 153 -10.27 -11.48 9.71
N TRP A 154 -11.34 -12.12 9.25
CA TRP A 154 -12.63 -12.03 9.91
C TRP A 154 -12.96 -13.35 10.58
N LYS A 155 -13.40 -13.27 11.83
CA LYS A 155 -13.85 -14.42 12.61
C LYS A 155 -15.19 -14.07 13.23
N ASP A 156 -16.20 -14.89 12.95
CA ASP A 156 -17.56 -14.70 13.45
C ASP A 156 -18.17 -13.32 13.08
N GLY A 157 -17.78 -12.77 11.92
CA GLY A 157 -18.24 -11.47 11.42
C GLY A 157 -17.45 -10.26 11.94
N GLU A 158 -16.49 -10.46 12.85
CA GLU A 158 -15.68 -9.40 13.45
C GLU A 158 -14.24 -9.42 12.90
N PRO A 159 -13.59 -8.24 12.75
CA PRO A 159 -12.19 -8.18 12.37
C PRO A 159 -11.30 -8.72 13.50
N PHE A 160 -10.41 -9.65 13.13
CA PHE A 160 -9.43 -10.30 13.98
C PHE A 160 -8.02 -10.03 13.44
N VAL A 161 -7.16 -9.43 14.27
CA VAL A 161 -5.76 -9.19 13.94
C VAL A 161 -4.98 -10.50 14.07
N GLU A 162 -4.68 -11.16 12.95
CA GLU A 162 -3.86 -12.38 12.97
C GLU A 162 -2.40 -12.07 13.27
N ARG A 163 -1.90 -10.97 12.71
CA ARG A 163 -0.53 -10.52 12.92
C ARG A 163 -0.43 -9.01 12.87
N TYR A 164 0.27 -8.48 13.86
CA TYR A 164 0.68 -7.09 13.92
C TYR A 164 2.21 -7.00 13.93
N PHE A 165 2.76 -6.12 13.12
CA PHE A 165 4.17 -5.75 13.15
C PHE A 165 4.26 -4.24 13.23
N PHE A 166 4.95 -3.79 14.27
CA PHE A 166 5.28 -2.40 14.50
C PHE A 166 6.78 -2.28 14.72
N LYS A 167 7.40 -1.31 14.05
CA LYS A 167 8.82 -1.03 14.23
C LYS A 167 9.06 0.44 14.07
N VAL A 168 9.93 0.97 14.93
CA VAL A 168 10.41 2.35 14.85
C VAL A 168 11.93 2.30 14.75
N THR A 169 12.51 3.16 13.92
CA THR A 169 13.97 3.37 13.86
C THR A 169 14.30 4.83 13.65
N GLY A 170 15.51 5.24 14.01
CA GLY A 170 15.95 6.62 13.84
C GLY A 170 15.53 7.53 14.99
N CYS A 171 14.92 6.96 16.04
CA CYS A 171 14.78 7.65 17.31
C CYS A 171 16.17 8.00 17.88
N PRO A 172 16.35 9.23 18.40
CA PRO A 172 17.53 9.67 19.15
C PRO A 172 17.88 8.81 20.36
#